data_AF-A0A521VKS7-F1
#
_entry.id   AF-A0A521VKS7-F1
#
_cell.length_a   1.000
_cell.length_b   1.000
_cell.length_c   1.000
_cell.angle_alpha   90.00
_cell.angle_beta   90.00
_cell.angle_gamma   90.00
#
_symmetry.space_group_name_H-M   'P 1'
#
loop_
_entity.id
_entity.type
_entity.pdbx_description
1 polymer ?
#
loop_
_entity_poly.entity_id
_entity_poly.type
_entity_poly.pdbx_seq_one_letter_code
_entity_poly.pdbx_strand_id
1 'polypeptide(L)' 'MPALAARAKAAEKKRDVALAAYHHYELASAAMQIAIVLASAEIITGVVALSWIAGGLGLLGIAFCVIGFWFPIAVHRF' A
#
# COMPACT_ATOMS: atom_id res chain seq x y z
N MET A 1 32.63 -12.38 -17.92
CA MET A 1 32.44 -11.37 -16.85
C MET A 1 31.40 -10.27 -17.17
N PRO A 2 31.24 -9.72 -18.40
CA PRO A 2 30.28 -8.62 -18.62
C PRO A 2 28.79 -9.02 -18.55
N ALA A 3 28.46 -10.28 -18.88
CA ALA A 3 27.08 -10.77 -18.86
C ALA A 3 26.46 -10.85 -17.45
N LEU A 4 27.27 -11.11 -16.41
CA LEU A 4 26.84 -11.13 -15.02
C LEU A 4 26.56 -9.71 -14.50
N ALA A 5 27.40 -8.74 -14.87
CA ALA A 5 27.19 -7.33 -14.51
C ALA A 5 25.92 -6.75 -15.16
N ALA A 6 25.64 -7.09 -16.43
CA ALA A 6 24.41 -6.68 -17.10
C ALA A 6 23.16 -7.29 -16.45
N ARG A 7 23.24 -8.56 -16.01
CA ARG A 7 22.16 -9.24 -15.28
C ARG A 7 21.94 -8.67 -13.87
N ALA A 8 23.02 -8.34 -13.16
CA ALA A 8 22.95 -7.69 -11.86
C ALA A 8 22.25 -6.33 -11.95
N LYS A 9 22.62 -5.51 -12.94
CA LYS A 9 22.00 -4.19 -13.17
C LYS A 9 20.51 -4.29 -13.52
N ALA A 10 20.12 -5.32 -14.26
CA ALA A 10 18.70 -5.61 -14.55
C ALA A 10 17.93 -6.09 -13.31
N ALA A 11 18.58 -6.84 -12.41
CA ALA A 11 17.99 -7.28 -11.16
C ALA A 11 17.84 -6.14 -10.15
N GLU A 12 18.81 -5.24 -10.03
CA GLU A 12 18.71 -4.01 -9.23
C GLU A 12 17.51 -3.18 -9.65
N LYS A 13 17.36 -2.95 -10.96
CA LYS A 13 16.22 -2.17 -11.48
C LYS A 13 14.87 -2.81 -11.15
N LYS A 14 14.79 -4.15 -11.10
CA LYS A 14 13.57 -4.86 -10.67
C LYS A 14 13.37 -4.78 -9.15
N ARG A 15 14.45 -4.83 -8.37
CA ARG A 15 14.41 -4.72 -6.92
C ARG A 15 13.91 -3.33 -6.50
N ASP A 16 14.42 -2.27 -7.11
CA ASP A 16 14.01 -0.90 -6.75
C ASP A 16 12.53 -0.65 -7.04
N VAL A 17 12.02 -1.20 -8.15
CA VAL A 17 10.58 -1.20 -8.47
C VAL A 17 9.76 -1.95 -7.42
N ALA A 18 10.23 -3.12 -6.97
CA ALA A 18 9.54 -3.90 -5.96
C ALA A 18 9.55 -3.19 -4.58
N LEU A 19 10.64 -2.50 -4.26
CA LEU A 19 10.83 -1.79 -2.99
C LEU A 19 9.95 -0.54 -2.89
N ALA A 20 9.73 0.16 -4.01
CA ALA A 20 8.77 1.26 -4.10
C ALA A 20 7.32 0.77 -3.95
N ALA A 21 6.96 -0.34 -4.61
CA ALA A 21 5.65 -0.97 -4.43
C ALA A 21 5.41 -1.39 -2.97
N TYR A 22 6.46 -1.89 -2.31
CA TYR A 22 6.41 -2.37 -0.92
C TYR A 22 5.92 -1.29 0.06
N HIS A 23 6.38 -0.05 -0.06
CA HIS A 23 5.93 1.05 0.79
C HIS A 23 4.43 1.34 0.64
N HIS A 24 3.90 1.29 -0.58
CA HIS A 24 2.47 1.48 -0.81
C HIS A 24 1.64 0.36 -0.17
N TYR A 25 2.15 -0.88 -0.20
CA TYR A 25 1.48 -2.00 0.47
C TYR A 25 1.55 -1.92 2.00
N GLU A 26 2.64 -1.40 2.58
CA GLU A 26 2.73 -1.16 4.03
C GLU A 26 1.71 -0.11 4.49
N LEU A 27 1.59 1.00 3.75
CA LEU A 27 0.58 2.03 4.03
C LEU A 27 -0.84 1.50 3.87
N ALA A 28 -1.09 0.70 2.83
CA ALA A 28 -2.39 0.06 2.62
C ALA A 28 -2.77 -0.88 3.78
N SER A 29 -1.82 -1.71 4.21
CA SER A 29 -2.00 -2.64 5.33
C SER A 29 -2.30 -1.90 6.65
N ALA A 30 -1.53 -0.84 6.95
CA ALA A 30 -1.76 -0.02 8.13
C ALA A 30 -3.15 0.66 8.12
N ALA A 31 -3.55 1.25 6.98
CA ALA A 31 -4.86 1.85 6.82
C ALA A 31 -6.00 0.84 7.00
N MET A 32 -5.84 -0.36 6.44
CA MET A 32 -6.80 -1.46 6.59
C MET A 32 -6.96 -1.91 8.04
N GLN A 33 -5.85 -2.02 8.77
CA GLN A 33 -5.88 -2.44 10.17
C GLN A 33 -6.67 -1.43 11.02
N ILE A 34 -6.47 -0.13 10.81
CA ILE A 34 -7.23 0.93 11.50
C ILE A 34 -8.72 0.88 11.08
N ALA A 35 -9.00 0.73 9.78
CA ALA A 35 -10.37 0.65 9.27
C ALA A 35 -11.16 -0.49 9.93
N ILE A 36 -10.55 -1.67 10.05
CA ILE A 36 -11.18 -2.86 10.65
C ILE A 36 -11.46 -2.65 12.15
N VAL A 37 -10.51 -2.05 12.87
CA VAL A 37 -10.69 -1.73 14.30
C VAL A 37 -11.83 -0.71 14.50
N LEU A 38 -11.89 0.33 13.66
CA LEU A 38 -12.95 1.34 13.74
C LEU A 38 -14.33 0.79 13.36
N ALA A 39 -14.42 -0.06 12.34
CA ALA A 39 -15.65 -0.76 11.99
C ALA A 39 -16.12 -1.66 13.13
N SER A 40 -15.20 -2.34 13.82
CA SER A 40 -15.54 -3.17 14.99
C SER A 40 -16.03 -2.31 16.17
N ALA A 41 -15.42 -1.14 16.39
CA ALA A 41 -15.85 -0.18 17.41
C ALA A 41 -17.24 0.42 17.11
N GLU A 42 -17.56 0.66 15.84
CA GLU A 42 -18.89 1.10 15.40
C GLU A 42 -19.97 0.09 15.82
N ILE A 43 -19.76 -1.21 15.56
CA ILE A 43 -20.73 -2.26 15.90
C ILE A 43 -21.06 -2.27 17.40
N ILE A 44 -20.06 -2.02 18.25
CA ILE A 44 -20.22 -2.02 19.71
C ILE A 44 -20.90 -0.72 20.20
N THR A 45 -20.53 0.42 19.63
CA THR A 45 -20.94 1.74 20.14
C THR A 45 -22.17 2.33 19.44
N GLY A 46 -22.51 1.84 18.25
CA GLY A 46 -23.60 2.36 17.41
C GLY A 46 -23.33 3.74 16.80
N VAL A 47 -22.10 4.26 16.89
CA VAL A 47 -21.76 5.61 16.40
C VAL A 47 -21.51 5.59 14.90
N VAL A 48 -22.50 6.02 14.11
CA VAL A 48 -22.46 6.05 12.64
C VAL A 48 -21.26 6.80 12.08
N ALA A 49 -20.72 7.81 12.78
CA ALA A 49 -19.52 8.52 12.32
C ALA A 49 -18.30 7.60 12.17
N LEU A 50 -18.20 6.53 12.97
CA LEU A 50 -17.11 5.56 12.88
C LEU A 50 -17.17 4.75 11.58
N SER A 51 -18.38 4.48 11.05
CA SER A 51 -18.59 3.78 9.79
C SER A 51 -18.04 4.55 8.60
N TRP A 52 -18.23 5.87 8.59
CA TRP A 52 -17.71 6.77 7.56
C TRP A 52 -16.18 6.84 7.60
N ILE A 53 -15.59 6.91 8.79
CA ILE A 53 -14.14 6.96 8.96
C ILE A 53 -13.52 5.61 8.57
N ALA A 54 -14.11 4.50 9.02
CA ALA A 54 -13.68 3.15 8.66
C ALA A 54 -13.80 2.88 7.16
N GLY A 55 -14.92 3.25 6.55
CA GLY A 55 -15.12 3.14 5.10
C GLY A 55 -14.14 4.01 4.32
N GLY A 56 -13.87 5.22 4.77
CA GLY A 56 -12.88 6.12 4.17
C GLY A 56 -11.45 5.55 4.23
N LEU A 57 -11.03 5.04 5.39
CA LEU A 57 -9.72 4.38 5.55
C LEU A 57 -9.62 3.09 4.73
N GLY A 58 -10.70 2.30 4.65
CA GLY A 58 -10.77 1.12 3.81
C GLY A 58 -10.59 1.45 2.32
N LEU A 59 -11.30 2.48 1.84
CA LEU A 59 -11.12 2.99 0.46
C LEU A 59 -9.69 3.48 0.21
N LEU A 60 -9.10 4.19 1.18
CA LEU A 60 -7.72 4.66 1.11
C LEU A 60 -6.74 3.48 0.98
N GLY A 61 -6.93 2.42 1.78
CA GLY A 61 -6.12 1.21 1.69
C GLY A 61 -6.24 0.49 0.34
N ILE A 62 -7.46 0.41 -0.22
CA ILE A 62 -7.68 -0.14 -1.56
C ILE A 62 -6.96 0.72 -2.61
N ALA A 63 -7.05 2.04 -2.51
CA ALA A 63 -6.37 2.95 -3.43
C ALA A 63 -4.85 2.75 -3.40
N PHE A 64 -4.25 2.63 -2.21
CA PHE A 64 -2.81 2.35 -2.08
C PHE A 64 -2.41 0.98 -2.64
N CYS A 65 -3.24 -0.06 -2.46
CA CYS A 65 -3.01 -1.36 -3.11
C CYS A 65 -3.06 -1.27 -4.64
N VAL A 66 -4.04 -0.55 -5.20
CA VAL A 66 -4.18 -0.35 -6.65
C VAL A 66 -3.00 0.45 -7.21
N ILE A 67 -2.56 1.50 -6.49
CA ILE A 67 -1.38 2.28 -6.86
C ILE A 67 -0.12 1.41 -6.80
N GLY A 68 0.09 0.63 -5.74
CA GLY A 68 1.20 -0.29 -5.62
C GLY A 68 1.22 -1.40 -6.69
N PHE A 69 0.05 -1.78 -7.22
CA PHE A 69 -0.07 -2.82 -8.25
C PHE A 69 0.11 -2.29 -9.68
N TRP A 70 -0.59 -1.21 -10.06
CA TRP A 70 -0.56 -0.68 -11.43
C TRP A 70 0.51 0.40 -11.65
N PHE A 71 0.87 1.13 -10.60
CA PHE A 71 1.84 2.23 -10.65
C PHE A 71 2.95 2.12 -9.60
N PRO A 72 3.64 0.97 -9.46
CA PRO A 72 4.74 0.82 -8.51
C PRO A 72 5.92 1.78 -8.77
N ILE A 73 5.92 2.51 -9.90
CA ILE A 73 7.00 3.38 -10.39
C ILE A 73 6.54 4.85 -10.56
N ALA A 74 5.26 5.19 -10.36
CA ALA A 74 4.78 6.56 -10.63
C ALA A 74 5.24 7.59 -9.60
N VAL A 75 5.65 7.18 -8.40
CA VAL A 75 6.12 8.09 -7.36
C VAL A 75 7.63 7.88 -7.15
N HIS A 76 8.41 8.27 -8.16
CA HIS A 76 9.86 8.44 -8.02
C HIS A 76 10.18 9.85 -7.47
N ARG A 77 9.66 10.17 -6.29
CA ARG A 77 10.01 11.39 -5.55
C ARG A 77 10.39 11.02 -4.12
N PHE A 78 11.71 10.96 -3.94
CA PHE A 78 12.52 10.77 -2.73
C PHE A 78 12.84 9.32 -2.34
#